data_AF-A0A1Y2DN58-F1
#
_entry.id   AF-A0A1Y2DN58-F1
#
_cell.length_a   1.000
_cell.length_b   1.000
_cell.length_c   1.000
_cell.angle_alpha   90.00
_cell.angle_beta   90.00
_cell.angle_gamma   90.00
#
_symmetry.space_group_name_H-M   'P 1'
#
loop_
_entity.id
_entity.type
_entity.pdbx_description
1 polymer ?
#
loop_
_entity_poly.entity_id
_entity_poly.type
_entity_poly.pdbx_seq_one_letter_code
_entity_poly.pdbx_strand_id
1 'polypeptide(L)' 'KETASADFTSFYLQQATKEFAEDLDKVRNADDFKGDALPMLIKGLQQGTALFSKADQQRILDA' A
#
# COMPACT_ATOMS: atom_id res chain seq x y z
N LYS A 1 -11.19 -10.31 15.10
CA LYS A 1 -10.33 -10.96 14.07
C LYS A 1 -10.34 -10.22 12.71
N GLU A 2 -11.16 -9.17 12.52
CA GLU A 2 -11.12 -8.32 11.31
C GLU A 2 -10.11 -7.16 11.39
N THR A 3 -9.68 -6.76 12.59
CA THR A 3 -8.75 -5.65 12.81
C THR A 3 -7.36 -5.89 12.22
N ALA A 4 -6.80 -7.09 12.38
CA ALA A 4 -5.45 -7.43 11.92
C ALA A 4 -5.22 -7.19 10.42
N SER A 5 -6.25 -7.36 9.58
CA SER A 5 -6.14 -7.10 8.14
C SER A 5 -6.09 -5.60 7.82
N ALA A 6 -6.84 -4.78 8.56
CA ALA A 6 -6.83 -3.32 8.40
C ALA A 6 -5.55 -2.69 8.96
N ASP A 7 -5.09 -3.20 10.10
CA ASP A 7 -3.83 -2.80 10.74
C ASP A 7 -2.64 -3.12 9.83
N PHE A 8 -2.59 -4.34 9.28
CA PHE A 8 -1.56 -4.71 8.32
C PHE A 8 -1.61 -3.87 7.04
N THR A 9 -2.81 -3.60 6.51
CA THR A 9 -2.94 -2.76 5.32
C THR A 9 -2.40 -1.35 5.57
N SER A 10 -2.68 -0.79 6.75
CA SER A 10 -2.20 0.55 7.12
C SER A 10 -0.68 0.57 7.27
N PHE A 11 -0.11 -0.43 7.97
CA PHE A 11 1.33 -0.62 8.09
C PHE A 11 2.00 -0.77 6.72
N TYR A 12 1.48 -1.67 5.88
CA TYR A 12 2.00 -1.94 4.54
C TYR A 12 1.99 -0.69 3.67
N LEU A 13 0.88 0.06 3.64
CA LEU A 13 0.80 1.31 2.88
C LEU A 13 1.81 2.35 3.37
N GLN A 14 2.00 2.48 4.69
CA GLN A 14 3.00 3.39 5.24
C GLN A 14 4.42 3.00 4.79
N GLN A 15 4.78 1.72 4.87
CA GLN A 15 6.10 1.27 4.42
C GLN A 15 6.28 1.42 2.90
N ALA A 16 5.30 0.99 2.11
CA ALA A 16 5.35 1.07 0.65
C ALA A 16 5.45 2.53 0.17
N THR A 17 4.69 3.45 0.76
CA THR A 17 4.76 4.88 0.39
C THR A 17 6.06 5.54 0.83
N LYS A 18 6.69 5.07 1.91
CA LYS A 18 8.02 5.52 2.32
C LYS A 18 9.11 5.00 1.39
N GLU A 19 9.09 3.70 1.06
CA GLU A 19 10.09 3.06 0.22
C GLU A 19 10.03 3.59 -1.22
N PHE A 20 8.83 3.74 -1.77
CA PHE A 20 8.62 4.20 -3.15
C PHE A 20 8.37 5.71 -3.24
N ALA A 21 8.78 6.52 -2.24
CA ALA A 21 8.46 7.94 -2.18
C ALA A 21 8.88 8.70 -3.45
N GLU A 22 10.10 8.46 -3.95
CA GLU A 22 10.60 9.13 -5.16
C GLU A 22 9.82 8.73 -6.42
N ASP A 23 9.48 7.46 -6.57
CA ASP A 23 8.74 6.98 -7.74
C ASP A 23 7.27 7.40 -7.69
N LEU A 24 6.67 7.44 -6.50
CA LEU A 24 5.32 7.98 -6.30
C LEU A 24 5.26 9.47 -6.62
N ASP A 25 6.31 10.24 -6.31
CA ASP A 25 6.39 11.64 -6.70
C ASP A 25 6.47 11.79 -8.24
N LYS A 26 7.30 10.99 -8.90
CA LYS A 26 7.36 10.97 -10.38
C LYS A 26 6.01 10.61 -11.01
N VAL A 27 5.36 9.55 -10.51
CA VAL A 27 4.04 9.11 -11.01
C VAL A 27 3.00 10.21 -10.80
N ARG A 28 2.99 10.87 -9.64
CA ARG A 28 2.06 11.96 -9.32
C ARG A 28 2.27 13.19 -10.22
N ASN A 29 3.51 13.47 -10.58
CA ASN A 29 3.89 14.62 -11.40
C ASN A 29 3.85 14.33 -12.91
N ALA A 30 3.48 13.12 -13.34
CA ALA A 30 3.35 12.77 -14.75
C ALA A 30 2.14 13.46 -15.41
N ASP A 31 2.29 13.88 -16.66
CA ASP A 31 1.27 14.63 -17.41
C ASP A 31 -0.05 13.87 -17.60
N ASP A 32 -0.04 12.55 -17.46
CA ASP A 32 -1.19 11.66 -17.60
C ASP A 32 -1.82 11.25 -16.26
N PHE A 33 -1.25 11.69 -15.12
CA PHE A 33 -1.82 11.44 -13.80
C PHE A 33 -3.07 12.33 -13.56
N LYS A 34 -4.22 11.87 -14.03
CA LYS A 34 -5.47 12.66 -14.06
C LYS A 34 -6.69 11.83 -13.67
N GLY A 35 -7.76 12.52 -13.25
CA GLY A 35 -9.07 11.92 -12.94
C GLY A 35 -8.96 10.79 -11.93
N ASP A 36 -9.04 9.57 -12.44
CA ASP A 36 -9.21 8.31 -11.73
C ASP A 36 -7.88 7.69 -11.27
N ALA A 37 -6.75 8.29 -11.69
CA ALA A 37 -5.40 7.76 -11.45
C ALA A 37 -5.07 7.61 -9.94
N LEU A 38 -5.49 8.56 -9.10
CA LEU A 38 -5.22 8.49 -7.65
C LEU A 38 -5.98 7.33 -6.97
N PRO A 39 -7.30 7.17 -7.13
CA PRO A 39 -8.01 5.99 -6.65
C PRO A 39 -7.43 4.67 -7.18
N MET A 40 -6.98 4.63 -8.44
CA MET A 40 -6.35 3.45 -9.04
C MET A 40 -5.01 3.12 -8.36
N LEU A 41 -4.15 4.12 -8.14
CA LEU A 41 -2.88 3.96 -7.45
C LEU A 41 -3.09 3.44 -6.02
N ILE A 42 -4.03 4.03 -5.27
CA ILE A 42 -4.34 3.59 -3.90
C ILE A 42 -4.78 2.13 -3.88
N LYS A 43 -5.68 1.73 -4.79
CA LYS A 43 -6.13 0.34 -4.89
C LYS A 43 -4.99 -0.62 -5.26
N GLY A 44 -4.12 -0.23 -6.20
CA GLY A 44 -2.95 -1.02 -6.59
C GLY A 44 -2.00 -1.25 -5.42
N LEU A 45 -1.69 -0.20 -4.65
CA LEU A 45 -0.87 -0.31 -3.44
C LEU A 45 -1.54 -1.21 -2.39
N GLN A 46 -2.84 -1.05 -2.16
CA GLN A 46 -3.58 -1.91 -1.22
C GLN A 46 -3.59 -3.39 -1.64
N GLN A 47 -3.67 -3.69 -2.94
CA GLN A 47 -3.63 -5.05 -3.46
C GLN A 47 -2.31 -5.77 -3.16
N GLY A 48 -1.20 -5.02 -2.98
CA GLY A 48 0.09 -5.59 -2.58
C GLY A 48 0.04 -6.37 -1.27
N THR A 49 -0.92 -6.07 -0.38
CA THR A 49 -1.13 -6.82 0.87
C THR A 49 -1.52 -8.29 0.64
N ALA A 50 -2.10 -8.61 -0.52
CA ALA A 50 -2.50 -9.98 -0.87
C ALA A 50 -1.31 -10.91 -1.11
N LEU A 51 -0.09 -10.37 -1.25
CA LEU A 51 1.14 -11.15 -1.35
C LEU A 51 1.55 -11.80 -0.01
N PHE A 52 0.95 -11.39 1.10
CA PHE A 52 1.26 -11.88 2.44
C PHE A 52 0.12 -12.74 2.96
N SER A 53 0.44 -13.95 3.44
CA SER A 53 -0.54 -14.79 4.12
C SER A 53 -0.98 -14.13 5.43
N LYS A 54 -2.18 -14.44 5.93
CA LYS A 54 -2.64 -13.90 7.23
C LYS A 54 -1.68 -14.20 8.39
N ALA A 55 -0.97 -15.32 8.33
CA ALA A 55 0.03 -15.67 9.34
C ALA A 55 1.27 -14.76 9.24
N ASP A 56 1.71 -14.45 8.02
CA ASP A 56 2.86 -13.55 7.81
C ASP A 56 2.52 -12.11 8.14
N GLN A 57 1.31 -11.66 7.77
CA GLN A 57 0.80 -10.35 8.18
C GLN A 57 0.84 -10.19 9.70
N GLN A 58 0.38 -11.20 10.45
CA GLN A 58 0.41 -11.17 11.91
C GLN A 58 1.85 -11.15 12.45
N ARG A 59 2.74 -11.99 11.91
CA ARG A 59 4.16 -12.01 12.33
C ARG A 59 4.86 -10.67 12.11
N ILE A 60 4.56 -9.99 11.01
CA ILE A 60 5.15 -8.68 10.69
C ILE A 60 4.63 -7.61 11.66
N LEU A 61 3.34 -7.64 12.02
CA LEU A 61 2.78 -6.69 12.98
C LEU A 61 3.27 -6.89 14.42
N ASP A 62 3.61 -8.14 14.78
CA ASP A 62 4.07 -8.50 16.12
C ASP A 62 5.59 -8.35 16.31
N ALA A 63 6.34 -8.05 15.24
CA ALA A 63 7.81 -7.90 15.23
C ALA A 63 8.26 -6.49 15.63
#